data_AF-A0A1L9GYN0-F1
#
_entry.id   AF-A0A1L9GYN0-F1
#
_cell.length_a   1.000
_cell.length_b   1.000
_cell.length_c   1.000
_cell.angle_alpha   90.00
_cell.angle_beta   90.00
_cell.angle_gamma   90.00
#
_symmetry.space_group_name_H-M   'P 1'
#
loop_
_entity.id
_entity.type
_entity.pdbx_description
1 polymer ?
#
loop_
_entity_poly.entity_id
_entity_poly.type
_entity_poly.pdbx_seq_one_letter_code
_entity_poly.pdbx_strand_id
1 'polypeptide(L)'
;MSDLSNNIYQEILAEKNVLLVGPTDSGKTWYVKNILIPFLQEKKIKVIYCSDPDFIPKQINEIDVLIVDEIETLLDQDFLEADSSNSKPYYSKEYLNKVRSWHDKLKEIMIPSVFILTRNSHGEIKNIIDNHSEMDWGVKVECFIFEKKV
;
A
#
# COMPACT_ATOMS: atom_id res chain seq x y z
N MET A 1 -14.67 2.09 11.85
CA MET A 1 -13.20 1.95 11.93
C MET A 1 -12.80 0.64 12.59
N SER A 2 -13.55 0.13 13.58
CA SER A 2 -13.38 -1.25 14.10
C SER A 2 -13.38 -2.30 12.99
N ASP A 3 -14.26 -2.16 12.01
CA ASP A 3 -14.46 -3.20 11.00
C ASP A 3 -13.27 -3.28 10.03
N LEU A 4 -12.71 -2.13 9.62
CA LEU A 4 -11.53 -2.12 8.75
C LEU A 4 -10.31 -2.74 9.43
N SER A 5 -10.02 -2.36 10.69
CA SER A 5 -8.88 -2.95 11.41
C SER A 5 -9.05 -4.45 11.63
N ASN A 6 -10.27 -4.90 11.93
CA ASN A 6 -10.59 -6.33 12.04
C ASN A 6 -10.41 -7.06 10.71
N ASN A 7 -10.89 -6.49 9.60
CA ASN A 7 -10.75 -7.11 8.27
C ASN A 7 -9.27 -7.23 7.88
N ILE A 8 -8.50 -6.15 8.02
CA ILE A 8 -7.04 -6.18 7.78
C ILE A 8 -6.37 -7.25 8.65
N TYR A 9 -6.77 -7.36 9.92
CA TYR A 9 -6.25 -8.39 10.81
C TYR A 9 -6.61 -9.82 10.38
N GLN A 10 -7.82 -10.06 9.87
CA GLN A 10 -8.18 -11.38 9.34
C GLN A 10 -7.33 -11.75 8.12
N GLU A 11 -7.04 -10.81 7.22
CA GLU A 11 -6.17 -11.08 6.06
C GLU A 11 -4.71 -11.34 6.50
N ILE A 12 -4.22 -10.60 7.49
CA ILE A 12 -2.89 -10.84 8.09
C ILE A 12 -2.81 -12.25 8.70
N LEU A 13 -3.83 -12.67 9.46
CA LEU A 13 -3.87 -14.02 10.05
C LEU A 13 -3.94 -15.13 9.00
N ALA A 14 -4.50 -14.83 7.82
CA ALA A 14 -4.53 -15.73 6.68
C ALA A 14 -3.24 -15.71 5.84
N GLU A 15 -2.18 -15.07 6.35
CA GLU A 15 -0.88 -14.90 5.69
C GLU A 15 -0.96 -14.14 4.33
N LYS A 16 -1.95 -13.25 4.18
CA LYS A 16 -2.14 -12.48 2.95
C LYS A 16 -1.63 -11.05 3.09
N ASN A 17 -1.34 -10.45 1.94
CA ASN A 17 -1.03 -9.03 1.85
C ASN A 17 -2.29 -8.20 1.67
N VAL A 18 -2.21 -6.95 2.10
CA VAL A 18 -3.28 -5.97 2.02
C VAL A 18 -2.79 -4.76 1.26
N LEU A 19 -3.64 -4.22 0.39
CA LEU A 19 -3.46 -2.91 -0.22
C LEU A 19 -4.52 -1.94 0.32
N LEU A 20 -4.08 -0.92 1.04
CA LEU A 20 -4.94 0.16 1.53
C LEU A 20 -4.83 1.36 0.56
N VAL A 21 -5.87 1.60 -0.22
CA VAL A 21 -5.88 2.66 -1.25
C VAL A 21 -6.81 3.79 -0.83
N GLY A 22 -6.40 5.03 -1.04
CA GLY A 22 -7.30 6.18 -0.88
C GLY A 22 -6.67 7.51 -1.22
N PRO A 23 -7.44 8.61 -1.16
CA PRO A 23 -6.96 9.93 -1.57
C PRO A 23 -5.89 10.49 -0.65
N THR A 24 -5.14 11.46 -1.17
CA THR A 24 -4.28 12.33 -0.36
C THR A 24 -5.11 12.97 0.76
N ASP A 25 -4.51 13.19 1.93
CA ASP A 25 -5.17 13.82 3.09
C ASP A 25 -6.47 13.16 3.59
N SER A 26 -6.68 11.89 3.22
CA SER A 26 -7.79 11.08 3.74
C SER A 26 -7.57 10.61 5.18
N GLY A 27 -6.32 10.62 5.64
CA GLY A 27 -5.94 10.19 6.99
C GLY A 27 -5.36 8.78 7.08
N LYS A 28 -5.00 8.13 5.96
CA LYS A 28 -4.41 6.77 5.93
C LYS A 28 -3.25 6.62 6.91
N THR A 29 -2.23 7.47 6.80
CA THR A 29 -1.05 7.45 7.68
C THR A 29 -1.42 7.66 9.15
N TRP A 30 -2.38 8.53 9.45
CA TRP A 30 -2.86 8.74 10.81
C TRP A 30 -3.58 7.50 11.34
N TYR A 31 -4.48 6.92 10.56
CA TYR A 31 -5.21 5.69 10.91
C TYR A 31 -4.23 4.54 11.15
N VAL A 32 -3.26 4.35 10.27
CA VAL A 32 -2.26 3.29 10.40
C VAL A 32 -1.47 3.44 11.70
N LYS A 33 -0.93 4.63 11.95
CA LYS A 33 -0.10 4.89 13.13
C LYS A 33 -0.85 4.86 14.45
N ASN A 34 -2.08 5.40 14.47
CA ASN A 34 -2.80 5.65 15.73
C ASN A 34 -3.91 4.64 16.00
N ILE A 35 -4.33 3.85 15.01
CA ILE A 35 -5.43 2.88 15.13
C ILE A 35 -4.95 1.48 14.77
N LEU A 36 -4.47 1.25 13.55
CA LEU A 36 -4.14 -0.10 13.07
C LEU A 36 -2.95 -0.71 13.82
N ILE A 37 -1.84 0.02 13.93
CA ILE A 37 -0.63 -0.47 14.62
C ILE A 37 -0.93 -0.78 16.10
N PRO A 38 -1.51 0.14 16.89
CA PRO A 38 -1.90 -0.17 18.27
C PRO A 38 -2.83 -1.38 18.38
N PHE A 39 -3.84 -1.47 17.50
CA PHE A 39 -4.76 -2.59 17.48
C PHE A 39 -4.05 -3.94 17.21
N LEU A 40 -3.12 -3.99 16.25
CA LEU A 40 -2.34 -5.20 15.97
C LEU A 40 -1.42 -5.57 17.14
N GLN A 41 -0.81 -4.57 17.79
CA GLN A 41 0.03 -4.77 18.98
C GLN A 41 -0.77 -5.30 20.17
N GLU A 42 -2.01 -4.84 20.39
CA GLU A 42 -2.94 -5.41 21.39
C GLU A 42 -3.24 -6.89 21.11
N LYS A 43 -3.24 -7.30 19.83
CA LYS A 43 -3.34 -8.70 19.40
C LYS A 43 -2.01 -9.46 19.45
N LYS A 44 -0.96 -8.86 20.01
CA LYS A 44 0.41 -9.41 20.12
C LYS A 44 1.09 -9.65 18.77
N ILE A 45 0.68 -8.93 17.73
CA ILE A 45 1.34 -8.93 16.42
C ILE A 45 2.49 -7.93 16.45
N LYS A 46 3.70 -8.38 16.12
CA LYS A 46 4.89 -7.53 15.98
C LYS A 46 4.88 -6.86 14.62
N VAL A 47 4.81 -5.52 14.63
CA VAL A 47 4.68 -4.71 13.42
C VAL A 47 5.91 -3.83 13.23
N ILE A 48 6.44 -3.79 12.01
CA ILE A 48 7.30 -2.69 11.54
C ILE A 48 6.50 -1.78 10.62
N TYR A 49 6.65 -0.48 10.82
CA TYR A 49 6.12 0.54 9.92
C TYR A 49 7.27 1.26 9.21
N CYS A 50 7.19 1.31 7.89
CA CYS A 50 8.12 1.96 6.99
C CYS A 50 7.37 3.09 6.30
N SER A 51 7.74 4.35 6.57
CA SER A 51 7.06 5.52 5.98
C SER A 51 7.49 5.82 4.54
N ASP A 52 8.57 5.21 4.08
CA ASP A 52 9.16 5.45 2.76
C ASP A 52 9.84 4.16 2.27
N PRO A 53 9.45 3.62 1.11
CA PRO A 53 10.00 2.37 0.57
C PRO A 53 11.52 2.40 0.34
N ASP A 54 12.17 3.57 0.35
CA ASP A 54 13.62 3.68 0.31
C ASP A 54 14.29 2.97 1.51
N PHE A 55 13.63 2.95 2.66
CA PHE A 55 14.20 2.48 3.93
C PHE A 55 13.62 1.15 4.41
N ILE A 56 13.07 0.32 3.51
CA ILE A 56 12.65 -1.04 3.84
C ILE A 56 13.85 -1.80 4.43
N PRO A 57 13.73 -2.37 5.65
CA PRO A 57 14.83 -3.08 6.30
C PRO A 57 15.17 -4.37 5.55
N LYS A 58 16.47 -4.61 5.33
CA LYS A 58 16.97 -5.81 4.63
C LYS A 58 16.79 -7.10 5.44
N GLN A 59 16.63 -7.00 6.75
CA GLN A 59 16.44 -8.14 7.63
C GLN A 59 15.19 -7.91 8.47
N ILE A 60 14.21 -8.76 8.24
CA ILE A 60 12.93 -8.75 8.93
C ILE A 60 12.88 -10.05 9.74
N ASN A 61 13.67 -10.09 10.82
CA ASN A 61 13.68 -11.22 11.74
C ASN A 61 12.68 -10.94 12.87
N GLU A 62 11.92 -11.96 13.26
CA GLU A 62 10.99 -11.89 14.41
C GLU A 62 9.88 -10.82 14.30
N ILE A 63 9.43 -10.51 13.08
CA ILE A 63 8.32 -9.57 12.81
C ILE A 63 7.22 -10.33 12.10
N ASP A 64 5.98 -10.06 12.50
CA ASP A 64 4.81 -10.74 11.96
C ASP A 64 4.22 -9.99 10.75
N VAL A 65 4.32 -8.65 10.75
CA VAL A 65 3.76 -7.79 9.69
C VAL A 65 4.68 -6.61 9.37
N LEU A 66 4.85 -6.33 8.08
CA LEU A 66 5.45 -5.09 7.59
C LEU A 66 4.38 -4.17 6.99
N ILE A 67 4.32 -2.93 7.45
CA ILE A 67 3.49 -1.89 6.85
C ILE A 67 4.40 -0.94 6.07
N VAL A 68 4.13 -0.75 4.79
CA VAL A 68 4.88 0.17 3.92
C VAL A 68 3.96 1.27 3.43
N ASP A 69 4.26 2.50 3.84
CA ASP A 69 3.57 3.72 3.42
C ASP A 69 4.16 4.27 2.12
N GLU A 70 3.38 5.10 1.44
CA GLU A 70 3.80 5.82 0.23
C GLU A 70 4.42 4.93 -0.86
N ILE A 71 3.84 3.73 -1.04
CA ILE A 71 4.21 2.89 -2.18
C ILE A 71 3.65 3.47 -3.49
N GLU A 72 4.22 3.04 -4.61
CA GLU A 72 3.71 3.36 -5.94
C GLU A 72 3.60 2.09 -6.80
N THR A 73 2.60 2.08 -7.67
CA THR A 73 2.35 1.05 -8.68
C THR A 73 2.39 1.68 -10.07
N LEU A 74 2.86 0.92 -11.05
CA LEU A 74 2.89 1.28 -12.47
C LEU A 74 1.78 0.58 -13.26
N LEU A 75 0.99 -0.30 -12.62
CA LEU A 75 -0.12 -1.03 -13.24
C LEU A 75 -1.17 -0.13 -13.89
N ASP A 76 -1.40 1.06 -13.34
CA ASP A 76 -2.35 2.05 -13.84
C ASP A 76 -1.69 3.25 -14.51
N GLN A 77 -0.40 3.15 -14.86
CA GLN A 77 0.33 4.25 -15.52
C GLN A 77 -0.38 4.71 -16.80
N ASP A 78 -0.82 3.78 -17.66
CA ASP A 78 -1.52 4.12 -18.90
C ASP A 78 -2.85 4.85 -18.63
N PHE A 79 -3.54 4.48 -17.55
CA PHE A 79 -4.78 5.15 -17.12
C PHE A 79 -4.50 6.57 -16.64
N LEU A 80 -3.47 6.75 -15.80
CA LEU A 80 -3.04 8.05 -15.28
C LEU A 80 -2.54 8.97 -16.41
N GLU A 81 -1.84 8.43 -17.39
CA GLU A 81 -1.35 9.19 -18.55
C GLU A 81 -2.49 9.58 -19.50
N ALA A 82 -3.45 8.69 -19.74
CA ALA A 82 -4.61 8.97 -20.60
C ALA A 82 -5.52 10.08 -20.05
N ASP A 83 -5.66 10.18 -18.72
CA ASP A 83 -6.44 11.23 -18.07
C ASP A 83 -5.65 12.55 -17.94
N SER A 84 -4.34 12.52 -18.20
CA SER A 84 -3.50 13.72 -18.16
C SER A 84 -3.63 14.53 -19.45
N SER A 85 -4.07 15.80 -19.35
CA SER A 85 -4.13 16.72 -20.49
C SER A 85 -2.74 17.23 -20.94
N ASN A 86 -1.66 16.63 -20.46
CA ASN A 86 -0.30 17.15 -20.60
C ASN A 86 0.47 16.44 -21.71
N SER A 87 1.30 17.20 -22.43
CA SER A 87 2.25 16.67 -23.43
C SER A 87 3.47 15.99 -22.81
N LYS A 88 3.55 15.92 -21.48
CA LYS A 88 4.64 15.29 -20.73
C LYS A 88 4.13 14.04 -20.02
N PRO A 89 4.95 12.98 -19.94
CA PRO A 89 4.60 11.77 -19.21
C PRO A 89 4.24 12.09 -17.76
N TYR A 90 3.30 11.34 -17.19
CA TYR A 90 2.89 11.48 -15.80
C TYR A 90 4.08 11.30 -14.84
N TYR A 91 4.94 10.31 -15.11
CA TYR A 91 6.15 10.05 -14.32
C TYR A 91 7.43 10.52 -15.03
N SER A 92 8.37 11.07 -14.25
CA SER A 92 9.73 11.32 -14.73
C SER A 92 10.53 10.01 -14.81
N LYS A 93 11.54 9.96 -15.69
CA LYS A 93 12.44 8.78 -15.79
C LYS A 93 13.15 8.47 -14.47
N GLU A 94 13.54 9.51 -13.73
CA GLU A 94 14.20 9.38 -12.43
C GLU A 94 13.25 8.73 -11.41
N TYR A 95 12.00 9.18 -11.37
CA TYR A 95 10.99 8.61 -10.49
C TYR A 95 10.67 7.16 -10.87
N LEU A 96 10.53 6.83 -12.15
CA LEU A 96 10.33 5.44 -12.60
C LEU A 96 11.46 4.51 -12.16
N ASN A 97 12.72 4.96 -12.22
CA ASN A 97 13.84 4.18 -11.71
C ASN A 97 13.77 3.98 -10.19
N LYS A 98 13.31 5.02 -9.47
CA LYS A 98 13.07 4.93 -8.02
C LYS A 98 11.99 3.87 -7.71
N VAL A 99 10.84 3.94 -8.37
CA VAL A 99 9.73 3.00 -8.18
C VAL A 99 10.14 1.57 -8.50
N ARG A 100 10.91 1.33 -9.57
CA ARG A 100 11.43 -0.01 -9.89
C ARG A 100 12.35 -0.56 -8.78
N SER A 101 13.22 0.28 -8.22
CA SER A 101 14.05 -0.10 -7.07
C SER A 101 13.21 -0.44 -5.83
N TRP A 102 12.09 0.26 -5.64
CA TRP A 102 11.13 -0.09 -4.59
C TRP A 102 10.48 -1.45 -4.84
N HIS A 103 10.02 -1.72 -6.07
CA HIS A 103 9.42 -2.99 -6.45
C HIS A 103 10.38 -4.17 -6.22
N ASP A 104 11.66 -4.01 -6.54
CA ASP A 104 12.68 -5.03 -6.26
C ASP A 104 12.78 -5.35 -4.76
N LYS A 105 12.77 -4.33 -3.89
CA LYS A 105 12.77 -4.52 -2.43
C LYS A 105 11.46 -5.14 -1.93
N LEU A 106 10.33 -4.69 -2.45
CA LEU A 106 9.01 -5.17 -2.03
C LEU A 106 8.82 -6.66 -2.38
N LYS A 107 9.39 -7.11 -3.50
CA LYS A 107 9.40 -8.51 -3.93
C LYS A 107 10.11 -9.45 -2.96
N GLU A 108 11.11 -8.96 -2.24
CA GLU A 108 11.88 -9.77 -1.28
C GLU A 108 11.14 -9.98 0.05
N ILE A 109 10.01 -9.30 0.26
CA ILE A 109 9.22 -9.43 1.49
C ILE A 109 8.41 -10.73 1.45
N MET A 110 8.72 -11.64 2.38
CA MET A 110 8.09 -12.97 2.48
C MET A 110 7.06 -13.08 3.62
N ILE A 111 6.80 -11.99 4.34
CA ILE A 111 5.83 -11.93 5.44
C ILE A 111 4.58 -11.13 5.03
N PRO A 112 3.44 -11.33 5.71
CA PRO A 112 2.23 -10.55 5.48
C PRO A 112 2.52 -9.05 5.56
N SER A 113 2.06 -8.31 4.56
CA SER A 113 2.34 -6.88 4.45
C SER A 113 1.10 -6.05 4.19
N VAL A 114 1.09 -4.83 4.72
CA VAL A 114 0.08 -3.82 4.41
C VAL A 114 0.76 -2.71 3.61
N PHE A 115 0.37 -2.56 2.35
CA PHE A 115 0.87 -1.53 1.46
C PHE A 115 -0.12 -0.38 1.39
N ILE A 116 0.35 0.86 1.46
CA ILE A 116 -0.51 2.06 1.43
C ILE A 116 -0.26 2.81 0.13
N LEU A 117 -1.30 2.91 -0.69
CA LEU A 117 -1.26 3.55 -2.00
C LEU A 117 -2.14 4.80 -2.00
N THR A 118 -1.65 5.86 -2.64
CA THR A 118 -2.41 7.09 -2.83
C THR A 118 -2.94 7.20 -4.26
N ARG A 119 -4.25 7.40 -4.38
CA ARG A 119 -4.97 7.72 -5.62
C ARG A 119 -6.07 8.72 -5.32
N ASN A 120 -6.12 9.84 -6.05
CA ASN A 120 -6.88 11.03 -5.66
C ASN A 120 -8.32 11.01 -6.17
N SER A 121 -8.54 10.45 -7.36
CA SER A 121 -9.89 10.35 -7.92
C SER A 121 -10.55 9.01 -7.62
N HIS A 122 -11.89 9.02 -7.58
CA HIS A 122 -12.66 7.78 -7.47
C HIS A 122 -12.41 6.83 -8.66
N GLY A 123 -12.14 7.38 -9.85
CA GLY A 123 -11.80 6.60 -11.05
C GLY A 123 -10.48 5.86 -10.91
N GLU A 124 -9.44 6.53 -10.41
CA GLU A 124 -8.14 5.91 -10.13
C GLU A 124 -8.25 4.79 -9.08
N ILE A 125 -8.92 5.05 -7.96
CA ILE A 125 -9.12 4.04 -6.89
C ILE A 125 -9.88 2.85 -7.46
N LYS A 126 -10.94 3.10 -8.22
CA LYS A 126 -11.75 2.06 -8.86
C LYS A 126 -10.93 1.23 -9.85
N ASN A 127 -10.09 1.87 -10.66
CA ASN A 127 -9.22 1.17 -11.60
C ASN A 127 -8.28 0.19 -10.89
N ILE A 128 -7.70 0.60 -9.75
CA ILE A 128 -6.85 -0.28 -8.94
C ILE A 128 -7.64 -1.49 -8.43
N ILE A 129 -8.76 -1.27 -7.75
CA ILE A 129 -9.50 -2.36 -7.09
C ILE A 129 -10.17 -3.33 -8.05
N ASP A 130 -10.67 -2.85 -9.20
CA ASP A 130 -11.46 -3.68 -10.12
C ASP A 130 -10.56 -4.53 -11.04
N ASN A 131 -9.35 -4.05 -11.33
CA ASN A 131 -8.50 -4.64 -12.36
C ASN A 131 -7.25 -5.33 -11.81
N HIS A 132 -6.89 -5.09 -10.54
CA HIS A 132 -5.62 -5.56 -10.00
C HIS A 132 -5.79 -6.27 -8.65
N SER A 133 -5.48 -7.56 -8.65
CA SER A 133 -5.37 -8.40 -7.44
C SER A 133 -3.93 -8.84 -7.15
N GLU A 134 -3.00 -8.48 -8.04
CA GLU A 134 -1.57 -8.73 -7.94
C GLU A 134 -0.83 -7.43 -8.31
N MET A 135 0.18 -7.07 -7.52
CA MET A 135 0.96 -5.84 -7.69
C MET A 135 2.13 -6.04 -8.67
N ASP A 136 2.75 -4.95 -9.16
CA ASP A 136 3.89 -5.02 -10.10
C ASP A 136 5.05 -5.93 -9.66
N TRP A 137 5.25 -6.04 -8.35
CA TRP A 137 6.30 -6.87 -7.76
C TRP A 137 5.89 -8.34 -7.54
N GLY A 138 4.70 -8.74 -8.01
CA GLY A 138 4.24 -10.13 -8.10
C GLY A 138 3.54 -10.69 -6.85
N VAL A 139 3.16 -9.82 -5.90
CA VAL A 139 2.41 -10.26 -4.71
C VAL A 139 0.92 -10.03 -4.88
N LYS A 140 0.13 -11.01 -4.45
CA LYS A 140 -1.33 -10.87 -4.37
C LYS A 140 -1.72 -10.05 -3.16
N VAL A 141 -2.73 -9.21 -3.33
CA VAL A 141 -3.24 -8.30 -2.30
C VAL A 141 -4.76 -8.38 -2.20
N GLU A 142 -5.27 -8.24 -0.98
CA GLU A 142 -6.67 -7.88 -0.73
C GLU A 142 -6.79 -6.36 -0.64
N CYS A 143 -7.68 -5.76 -1.41
CA CYS A 143 -7.79 -4.31 -1.54
C CYS A 143 -8.84 -3.74 -0.59
N PHE A 144 -8.46 -2.77 0.24
CA PHE A 144 -9.39 -1.97 1.04
C PHE A 144 -9.33 -0.50 0.65
N ILE A 145 -10.50 0.10 0.48
CA ILE A 145 -10.62 1.54 0.21
C ILE A 145 -10.65 2.29 1.54
N PHE A 146 -9.79 3.30 1.67
CA PHE A 146 -9.79 4.23 2.79
C PHE A 146 -10.43 5.56 2.37
N GLU A 147 -11.71 5.71 2.69
CA GLU A 147 -12.42 6.96 2.48
C GLU A 147 -12.38 7.82 3.75
N LYS A 148 -12.15 9.13 3.56
CA LYS A 148 -12.27 10.09 4.66
C LYS A 148 -13.73 10.13 5.08
N LYS A 149 -14.04 9.65 6.29
CA LYS A 149 -15.35 9.90 6.89
C LYS A 149 -15.42 11.39 7.23
N VAL A 150 -16.30 12.10 6.52
CA VAL A 150 -16.71 13.48 6.82
C VAL A 150 -17.40 13.52 8.18
#